data_AF-A0A3P5DHF1-F1
#
_entry.id   AF-A0A3P5DHF1-F1
#
_cell.length_a   1.000
_cell.length_b   1.000
_cell.length_c   1.000
_cell.angle_alpha   90.00
_cell.angle_beta   90.00
_cell.angle_gamma   90.00
#
_symmetry.space_group_name_H-M   'P 1'
#
loop_
_entity.id
_entity.type
_entity.pdbx_description
1 polymer ?
#
loop_
_entity_poly.entity_id
_entity_poly.type
_entity_poly.pdbx_seq_one_letter_code
_entity_poly.pdbx_strand_id
1 'polypeptide(L)'
;MWTGGGDEEALSKGVYNTYIEDNLRYSQNAALDMYKEVNTGTNLPAQIDLYAVDGDEYKFLCVAKGGGSANKTYLYQETKALLTPGKLKNFLVEKMRTLGTAACPPYHIAFVIGGTSAETNLKTVKLASAHYYDELPTEGNEHGQAFRDVQLEQELLEEAQKLGLGAQFGGKYFAHDIRVIRLPRHGASCPVGMGVSCSADRNIKAKINREGIWIEKLEHNPASTFHELRRR
;
A
#
# COMPACT_ATOMS: atom_id res chain seq x y z
N MET A 1 -25.30 -1.26 -8.74
CA MET A 1 -26.00 -1.00 -7.47
C MET A 1 -26.34 0.49 -7.39
N TRP A 2 -27.48 0.89 -6.80
CA TRP A 2 -27.94 2.29 -6.74
C TRP A 2 -27.95 2.78 -5.30
N THR A 3 -27.17 3.81 -5.00
CA THR A 3 -27.01 4.39 -3.65
C THR A 3 -27.89 5.62 -3.41
N GLY A 4 -28.43 6.23 -4.47
CA GLY A 4 -29.08 7.54 -4.40
C GLY A 4 -28.12 8.73 -4.55
N GLY A 5 -26.81 8.48 -4.73
CA GLY A 5 -25.78 9.51 -4.80
C GLY A 5 -25.36 10.02 -3.42
N GLY A 6 -24.39 10.95 -3.38
CA GLY A 6 -23.84 11.47 -2.12
C GLY A 6 -22.90 10.51 -1.41
N ASP A 7 -22.40 9.48 -2.10
CA ASP A 7 -21.52 8.44 -1.56
C ASP A 7 -20.31 9.02 -0.81
N GLU A 8 -19.65 10.03 -1.39
CA GLU A 8 -18.48 10.68 -0.79
C GLU A 8 -18.82 11.38 0.54
N GLU A 9 -19.99 12.01 0.63
CA GLU A 9 -20.48 12.67 1.85
C GLU A 9 -20.81 11.64 2.92
N ALA A 10 -21.52 10.56 2.55
CA ALA A 10 -21.87 9.49 3.48
C ALA A 10 -20.62 8.79 4.04
N LEU A 11 -19.64 8.50 3.19
CA LEU A 11 -18.36 7.93 3.59
C LEU A 11 -17.55 8.92 4.46
N SER A 12 -17.50 10.19 4.08
CA SER A 12 -16.83 11.24 4.87
C SER A 12 -17.48 11.42 6.24
N LYS A 13 -18.80 11.28 6.34
CA LYS A 13 -19.53 11.35 7.61
C LYS A 13 -19.17 10.19 8.53
N GLY A 14 -19.01 8.98 7.99
CA GLY A 14 -18.49 7.83 8.74
C GLY A 14 -17.09 8.09 9.29
N VAL A 15 -16.18 8.59 8.45
CA VAL A 15 -14.81 8.97 8.87
C VAL A 15 -14.86 10.05 9.95
N TYR A 16 -15.65 11.11 9.75
CA TYR A 16 -15.82 12.19 10.73
C TYR A 16 -16.27 11.64 12.09
N ASN A 17 -17.33 10.84 12.11
CA ASN A 17 -17.87 10.32 13.37
C ASN A 17 -16.82 9.50 14.11
N THR A 18 -16.11 8.57 13.44
CA THR A 18 -15.04 7.78 14.06
C THR A 18 -13.93 8.67 14.63
N TYR A 19 -13.47 9.69 13.90
CA TYR A 19 -12.38 10.54 14.39
C TYR A 19 -12.80 11.48 15.53
N ILE A 20 -14.09 11.87 15.60
CA ILE A 20 -14.62 12.75 16.65
C ILE A 20 -15.01 11.97 17.91
N GLU A 21 -15.58 10.78 17.76
CA GLU A 21 -16.12 9.99 18.87
C GLU A 21 -15.05 9.14 19.55
N ASP A 22 -14.01 8.73 18.81
CA ASP A 22 -12.91 7.93 19.34
C ASP A 22 -11.66 8.77 19.64
N ASN A 23 -10.75 8.17 20.41
CA ASN A 23 -9.46 8.77 20.79
C ASN A 23 -8.43 8.68 19.64
N LEU A 24 -8.75 9.26 18.48
CA LEU A 24 -7.88 9.33 17.31
C LEU A 24 -7.24 10.73 17.17
N ARG A 25 -6.47 10.94 16.10
CA ARG A 25 -5.71 12.18 15.89
C ARG A 25 -6.07 12.86 14.56
N TYR A 26 -6.40 14.15 14.64
CA TYR A 26 -6.58 15.02 13.47
C TYR A 26 -5.25 15.39 12.85
N SER A 27 -4.98 14.86 11.66
CA SER A 27 -3.66 14.93 11.02
C SER A 27 -3.68 15.61 9.64
N GLN A 28 -4.84 16.14 9.21
CA GLN A 28 -4.97 16.88 7.96
C GLN A 28 -4.85 18.38 8.21
N ASN A 29 -4.04 19.04 7.39
CA ASN A 29 -3.91 20.49 7.37
C ASN A 29 -4.52 21.01 6.06
N ALA A 30 -5.42 21.99 6.19
CA ALA A 30 -5.92 22.74 5.05
C ALA A 30 -4.97 23.91 4.75
N ALA A 31 -4.51 23.99 3.50
CA ALA A 31 -3.75 25.13 3.02
C ALA A 31 -4.70 26.33 2.80
N LEU A 32 -4.47 27.41 3.54
CA LEU A 32 -5.22 28.67 3.39
C LEU A 32 -4.58 29.56 2.31
N ASP A 33 -3.25 29.50 2.24
CA ASP A 33 -2.43 30.05 1.17
C ASP A 33 -1.17 29.17 1.00
N MET A 34 -0.17 29.63 0.24
CA MET A 34 1.05 28.86 -0.04
C MET A 34 1.84 28.48 1.22
N TYR A 35 1.76 29.25 2.30
CA TYR A 35 2.59 29.09 3.50
C TYR A 35 1.78 28.93 4.78
N LYS A 36 0.52 29.37 4.79
CA LYS A 36 -0.36 29.32 5.95
C LYS A 36 -1.28 28.12 5.89
N GLU A 37 -1.30 27.37 6.98
CA GLU A 37 -2.14 26.20 7.15
C GLU A 37 -2.97 26.27 8.43
N VAL A 38 -4.05 25.49 8.48
CA VAL A 38 -4.83 25.22 9.69
C VAL A 38 -5.18 23.74 9.77
N ASN A 39 -5.12 23.14 10.96
CA ASN A 39 -5.60 21.78 11.14
C ASN A 39 -7.12 21.75 10.97
N THR A 40 -7.65 20.76 10.26
CA THR A 40 -9.10 20.69 9.99
C THR A 40 -9.94 20.32 11.21
N GLY A 41 -9.31 19.91 12.32
CA GLY A 41 -9.97 19.55 13.58
C GLY A 41 -10.81 18.27 13.52
N THR A 42 -10.78 17.56 12.39
CA THR A 42 -11.70 16.45 12.10
C THR A 42 -11.03 15.29 11.36
N ASN A 43 -9.75 15.45 10.98
CA ASN A 43 -9.00 14.56 10.09
C ASN A 43 -9.58 14.43 8.66
N LEU A 44 -10.60 15.19 8.30
CA LEU A 44 -11.04 15.34 6.91
C LEU A 44 -10.17 16.35 6.15
N PRO A 45 -10.11 16.31 4.80
CA PRO A 45 -10.85 15.40 3.91
C PRO A 45 -10.30 13.96 3.90
N ALA A 46 -11.17 13.00 3.62
CA ALA A 46 -10.77 11.65 3.23
C ALA A 46 -10.47 11.61 1.73
N GLN A 47 -9.51 10.78 1.30
CA GLN A 47 -9.38 10.43 -0.11
C GLN A 47 -10.40 9.35 -0.44
N ILE A 48 -11.32 9.63 -1.36
CA ILE A 48 -12.39 8.73 -1.76
C ILE A 48 -12.32 8.53 -3.28
N ASP A 49 -11.99 7.30 -3.68
CA ASP A 49 -11.89 6.93 -5.09
C ASP A 49 -12.97 5.89 -5.41
N LEU A 50 -14.05 6.32 -6.07
CA LEU A 50 -15.17 5.46 -6.46
C LEU A 50 -15.04 5.03 -7.92
N TYR A 51 -15.14 3.73 -8.18
CA TYR A 51 -15.00 3.15 -9.51
C TYR A 51 -16.30 2.48 -9.94
N ALA A 52 -16.74 2.78 -11.16
CA ALA A 52 -17.79 2.01 -11.80
C ALA A 52 -17.24 0.64 -12.21
N VAL A 53 -17.88 -0.42 -11.73
CA VAL A 53 -17.54 -1.82 -12.03
C VAL A 53 -18.81 -2.60 -12.34
N ASP A 54 -18.66 -3.75 -13.00
CA ASP A 54 -19.76 -4.66 -13.26
C ASP A 54 -20.20 -5.39 -11.97
N GLY A 55 -21.48 -5.79 -11.93
CA GLY A 55 -22.09 -6.54 -10.84
C GLY A 55 -22.99 -5.70 -9.92
N ASP A 56 -23.50 -6.35 -8.86
CA ASP A 56 -24.46 -5.78 -7.92
C ASP A 56 -23.93 -5.66 -6.48
N GLU A 57 -22.62 -5.78 -6.28
CA GLU A 57 -21.95 -5.53 -5.00
C GLU A 57 -21.23 -4.16 -4.98
N TYR A 58 -21.29 -3.43 -3.86
CA TYR A 58 -20.29 -2.39 -3.56
C TYR A 58 -19.11 -3.04 -2.87
N LYS A 59 -17.88 -2.82 -3.34
CA LYS A 59 -16.67 -3.34 -2.70
C LYS A 59 -15.77 -2.18 -2.29
N PHE A 60 -15.22 -2.26 -1.09
CA PHE A 60 -14.39 -1.23 -0.49
C PHE A 60 -13.07 -1.81 -0.01
N LEU A 61 -12.02 -1.01 -0.16
CA LEU A 61 -10.78 -1.15 0.59
C LEU A 61 -10.57 0.16 1.35
N CYS A 62 -10.75 0.13 2.67
CA CYS A 62 -10.53 1.29 3.53
C CYS A 62 -9.10 1.24 4.07
N VAL A 63 -8.34 2.34 3.98
CA VAL A 63 -6.92 2.36 4.40
C VAL A 63 -6.63 3.56 5.29
N ALA A 64 -6.25 3.32 6.55
CA ALA A 64 -5.76 4.37 7.45
C ALA A 64 -4.24 4.56 7.29
N LYS A 65 -3.82 5.21 6.21
CA LYS A 65 -2.39 5.36 5.89
C LYS A 65 -1.70 6.39 6.79
N GLY A 66 -0.62 5.98 7.45
CA GLY A 66 0.24 6.91 8.21
C GLY A 66 1.11 7.78 7.28
N GLY A 67 1.34 9.04 7.66
CA GLY A 67 2.16 9.97 6.88
C GLY A 67 3.60 9.47 6.65
N GLY A 68 4.21 8.81 7.65
CA GLY A 68 5.56 8.26 7.52
C GLY A 68 5.68 7.22 6.40
N SER A 69 4.74 6.27 6.30
CA SER A 69 4.74 5.28 5.22
C SER A 69 4.24 5.86 3.89
N ALA A 70 3.35 6.85 3.91
CA ALA A 70 2.96 7.59 2.71
C ALA A 70 4.18 8.30 2.07
N ASN A 71 5.02 8.95 2.89
CA ASN A 71 6.24 9.63 2.46
C ASN A 71 7.34 8.67 1.96
N LYS A 72 7.20 7.36 2.25
CA LYS A 72 8.06 6.29 1.71
C LYS A 72 7.46 5.62 0.48
N THR A 73 6.71 6.39 -0.30
CA THR A 73 6.28 6.02 -1.65
C THR A 73 7.12 6.80 -2.65
N TYR A 74 7.79 6.10 -3.55
CA TYR A 74 8.73 6.67 -4.50
C TYR A 74 8.37 6.27 -5.93
N LEU A 75 8.60 7.19 -6.86
CA LEU A 75 8.50 6.97 -8.30
C LEU A 75 9.89 7.18 -8.92
N TYR A 76 10.30 6.22 -9.75
CA TYR A 76 11.52 6.29 -10.54
C TYR A 76 11.15 6.17 -12.02
N GLN A 77 11.60 7.12 -12.83
CA GLN A 77 11.38 7.10 -14.26
C GLN A 77 12.55 6.41 -14.95
N GLU A 78 12.35 5.14 -15.28
CA GLU A 78 13.38 4.28 -15.84
C GLU A 78 13.11 3.97 -17.31
N THR A 79 14.01 3.20 -17.93
CA THR A 79 13.90 2.81 -19.34
C THR A 79 13.92 1.28 -19.51
N LYS A 80 13.70 0.81 -20.74
CA LYS A 80 13.83 -0.63 -21.08
C LYS A 80 15.21 -1.20 -20.72
N ALA A 81 16.27 -0.38 -20.64
CA ALA A 81 17.60 -0.84 -20.27
C ALA A 81 17.68 -1.43 -18.84
N LEU A 82 16.75 -1.05 -17.95
CA LEU A 82 16.65 -1.61 -16.61
C LEU A 82 16.09 -3.04 -16.60
N LEU A 83 15.25 -3.40 -17.57
CA LEU A 83 14.50 -4.67 -17.60
C LEU A 83 15.37 -5.84 -18.10
N THR A 84 16.46 -6.09 -17.40
CA THR A 84 17.25 -7.32 -17.46
C THR A 84 17.39 -7.87 -16.03
N PRO A 85 17.39 -9.21 -15.82
CA PRO A 85 17.26 -9.80 -14.49
C PRO A 85 18.24 -9.24 -13.45
N GLY A 86 19.54 -9.19 -13.78
CA GLY A 86 20.56 -8.67 -12.86
C GLY A 86 20.45 -7.16 -12.60
N LYS A 87 20.15 -6.35 -13.63
CA LYS A 87 20.04 -4.89 -13.47
C LYS A 87 18.81 -4.51 -12.65
N LEU A 88 17.67 -5.13 -12.96
CA LEU A 88 16.41 -4.86 -12.26
C LEU A 88 16.55 -5.23 -10.78
N LYS A 89 17.00 -6.45 -10.46
CA LYS A 89 17.17 -6.87 -9.07
C LYS A 89 18.10 -5.94 -8.29
N ASN A 90 19.28 -5.64 -8.85
CA ASN A 90 20.25 -4.76 -8.19
C ASN A 90 19.67 -3.36 -7.93
N PHE A 91 18.96 -2.81 -8.90
CA PHE A 91 18.26 -1.53 -8.75
C PHE A 91 17.22 -1.59 -7.63
N LEU A 92 16.36 -2.60 -7.61
CA LEU A 92 15.31 -2.72 -6.58
C LEU A 92 15.92 -2.88 -5.18
N VAL A 93 17.00 -3.64 -5.03
CA VAL A 93 17.73 -3.78 -3.75
C VAL A 93 18.37 -2.45 -3.32
N GLU A 94 18.98 -1.71 -4.26
CA GLU A 94 19.53 -0.39 -3.99
C GLU A 94 18.44 0.57 -3.52
N LYS A 95 17.30 0.63 -4.20
CA LYS A 95 16.18 1.50 -3.82
C LYS A 95 15.55 1.05 -2.50
N MET A 96 15.38 -0.25 -2.28
CA MET A 96 14.91 -0.80 -1.01
C MET A 96 15.72 -0.31 0.19
N ARG A 97 17.06 -0.24 0.06
CA ARG A 97 17.94 0.27 1.12
C ARG A 97 17.63 1.74 1.47
N THR A 98 17.19 2.54 0.49
CA THR A 98 16.89 3.98 0.69
C THR A 98 15.62 4.22 1.53
N LEU A 99 14.75 3.21 1.70
CA LEU A 99 13.62 3.27 2.63
C LEU A 99 14.11 3.64 4.04
N GLY A 100 15.23 3.04 4.48
CA GLY A 100 15.74 3.16 5.83
C GLY A 100 14.72 2.70 6.89
N THR A 101 14.89 3.15 8.11
CA THR A 101 14.04 2.76 9.26
C THR A 101 13.00 3.81 9.63
N ALA A 102 12.91 4.90 8.84
CA ALA A 102 12.10 6.09 9.15
C ALA A 102 10.58 5.90 9.07
N ALA A 103 10.08 4.76 8.57
CA ALA A 103 8.66 4.45 8.51
C ALA A 103 8.26 3.24 9.38
N CYS A 104 9.05 2.90 10.41
CA CYS A 104 8.76 1.81 11.34
C CYS A 104 8.67 0.43 10.65
N PRO A 105 9.81 -0.15 10.23
CA PRO A 105 9.87 -1.56 9.86
C PRO A 105 9.58 -2.49 11.06
N PRO A 106 9.21 -3.77 10.84
CA PRO A 106 9.27 -4.48 9.56
C PRO A 106 8.18 -4.05 8.57
N TYR A 107 8.54 -3.97 7.28
CA TYR A 107 7.65 -3.47 6.22
C TYR A 107 6.94 -4.57 5.45
N HIS A 108 5.73 -4.30 4.96
CA HIS A 108 5.21 -4.94 3.74
C HIS A 108 5.65 -4.09 2.56
N ILE A 109 6.65 -4.53 1.79
CA ILE A 109 7.23 -3.72 0.70
C ILE A 109 6.51 -4.06 -0.61
N ALA A 110 6.15 -3.04 -1.38
CA ALA A 110 5.60 -3.21 -2.72
C ALA A 110 6.49 -2.56 -3.77
N PHE A 111 6.77 -3.30 -4.84
CA PHE A 111 7.39 -2.81 -6.07
C PHE A 111 6.42 -2.96 -7.23
N VAL A 112 6.34 -1.94 -8.08
CA VAL A 112 5.54 -1.99 -9.31
C VAL A 112 6.40 -1.57 -10.49
N ILE A 113 6.55 -2.48 -11.46
CA ILE A 113 7.38 -2.27 -12.64
C ILE A 113 6.47 -2.10 -13.86
N GLY A 114 6.53 -0.93 -14.50
CA GLY A 114 5.64 -0.54 -15.59
C GLY A 114 4.39 0.19 -15.09
N GLY A 115 3.43 0.39 -15.99
CA GLY A 115 2.26 1.23 -15.76
C GLY A 115 1.99 2.06 -17.00
N THR A 116 0.71 2.38 -17.22
CA THR A 116 0.26 3.29 -18.29
C THR A 116 0.62 4.74 -17.99
N SER A 117 0.81 5.08 -16.72
CA SER A 117 1.19 6.40 -16.25
C SER A 117 1.82 6.34 -14.85
N ALA A 118 2.36 7.49 -14.39
CA ALA A 118 2.95 7.63 -13.07
C ALA A 118 1.91 7.38 -11.96
N GLU A 119 0.73 7.97 -12.09
CA GLU A 119 -0.38 7.85 -11.15
C GLU A 119 -0.92 6.42 -11.09
N THR A 120 -1.03 5.72 -12.23
CA THR A 120 -1.44 4.31 -12.26
C THR A 120 -0.41 3.42 -11.57
N ASN A 121 0.89 3.67 -11.81
CA ASN A 121 1.97 2.95 -11.15
C ASN A 121 1.89 3.14 -9.62
N LEU A 122 1.84 4.38 -9.13
CA LEU A 122 1.82 4.66 -7.69
C LEU A 122 0.53 4.20 -7.00
N LYS A 123 -0.62 4.29 -7.67
CA LYS A 123 -1.86 3.68 -7.19
C LYS A 123 -1.71 2.17 -7.04
N THR A 124 -1.06 1.52 -8.00
CA THR A 124 -0.80 0.07 -7.93
C THR A 124 0.15 -0.26 -6.77
N VAL A 125 1.19 0.56 -6.54
CA VAL A 125 2.10 0.41 -5.38
C VAL A 125 1.32 0.47 -4.08
N LYS A 126 0.45 1.48 -3.94
CA LYS A 126 -0.39 1.68 -2.76
C LYS A 126 -1.24 0.45 -2.46
N LEU A 127 -1.94 -0.07 -3.46
CA LEU A 127 -2.83 -1.23 -3.34
C LEU A 127 -2.05 -2.53 -3.10
N ALA A 128 -0.92 -2.73 -3.78
CA ALA A 128 -0.03 -3.87 -3.57
C ALA A 128 0.55 -3.89 -2.14
N SER A 129 0.88 -2.72 -1.57
CA SER A 129 1.36 -2.63 -0.18
C SER A 129 0.29 -2.97 0.85
N ALA A 130 -0.99 -2.96 0.47
CA ALA A 130 -2.12 -3.39 1.27
C ALA A 130 -2.61 -4.80 0.90
N HIS A 131 -1.79 -5.58 0.18
CA HIS A 131 -2.08 -6.96 -0.25
C HIS A 131 -3.37 -7.11 -1.07
N TYR A 132 -3.84 -6.02 -1.69
CA TYR A 132 -5.07 -6.02 -2.49
C TYR A 132 -4.93 -6.90 -3.76
N TYR A 133 -3.71 -7.04 -4.27
CA TYR A 133 -3.39 -7.74 -5.52
C TYR A 133 -2.79 -9.14 -5.31
N ASP A 134 -2.97 -9.74 -4.13
CA ASP A 134 -2.39 -11.04 -3.81
C ASP A 134 -2.90 -12.19 -4.69
N GLU A 135 -4.12 -12.03 -5.24
CA GLU A 135 -4.80 -12.99 -6.10
C GLU A 135 -4.57 -12.74 -7.61
N LEU A 136 -3.69 -11.81 -8.00
CA LEU A 136 -3.33 -11.64 -9.41
C LEU A 136 -2.70 -12.92 -9.98
N PRO A 137 -2.82 -13.16 -11.30
CA PRO A 137 -2.04 -14.19 -11.99
C PRO A 137 -0.54 -14.05 -11.68
N THR A 138 0.19 -15.15 -11.70
CA THR A 138 1.65 -15.14 -11.48
C THR A 138 2.46 -15.11 -12.78
N GLU A 139 1.78 -14.98 -13.91
CA GLU A 139 2.39 -14.90 -15.24
C GLU A 139 1.68 -13.86 -16.12
N GLY A 140 2.45 -13.21 -16.99
CA GLY A 140 1.91 -12.27 -17.98
C GLY A 140 1.30 -12.98 -19.19
N ASN A 141 0.67 -12.20 -20.07
CA ASN A 141 0.20 -12.66 -21.37
C ASN A 141 0.44 -11.59 -22.45
N GLU A 142 0.18 -11.93 -23.71
CA GLU A 142 0.33 -11.06 -24.88
C GLU A 142 -0.62 -9.86 -24.89
N HIS A 143 -1.70 -9.91 -24.10
CA HIS A 143 -2.69 -8.85 -23.97
C HIS A 143 -2.34 -7.80 -22.90
N GLY A 144 -1.22 -7.99 -22.20
CA GLY A 144 -0.73 -7.03 -21.21
C GLY A 144 -1.42 -7.13 -19.85
N GLN A 145 -1.85 -8.33 -19.43
CA GLN A 145 -2.35 -8.52 -18.07
C GLN A 145 -1.29 -8.17 -17.02
N ALA A 146 -1.73 -7.59 -15.90
CA ALA A 146 -0.89 -7.45 -14.72
C ALA A 146 -0.62 -8.83 -14.10
N PHE A 147 0.57 -9.02 -13.55
CA PHE A 147 0.89 -10.24 -12.82
C PHE A 147 1.79 -9.99 -11.62
N ARG A 148 1.75 -10.92 -10.67
CA ARG A 148 2.57 -10.95 -9.46
C ARG A 148 3.80 -11.82 -9.68
N ASP A 149 4.99 -11.24 -9.55
CA ASP A 149 6.27 -11.94 -9.75
C ASP A 149 6.76 -12.57 -8.44
N VAL A 150 6.24 -13.75 -8.13
CA VAL A 150 6.53 -14.47 -6.88
C VAL A 150 8.00 -14.89 -6.73
N GLN A 151 8.70 -15.09 -7.86
CA GLN A 151 10.13 -15.40 -7.83
C GLN A 151 10.92 -14.18 -7.35
N LEU A 152 10.68 -13.02 -7.96
CA LEU A 152 11.39 -11.80 -7.60
C LEU A 152 11.02 -11.31 -6.19
N GLU A 153 9.79 -11.55 -5.71
CA GLU A 153 9.40 -11.32 -4.32
C GLU A 153 10.31 -12.08 -3.33
N GLN A 154 10.48 -13.38 -3.55
CA GLN A 154 11.32 -14.23 -2.70
C GLN A 154 12.78 -13.78 -2.74
N GLU A 155 13.30 -13.52 -3.95
CA GLU A 155 14.67 -13.05 -4.13
C GLU A 155 14.93 -11.71 -3.41
N LEU A 156 13.98 -10.76 -3.47
CA LEU A 156 14.11 -9.48 -2.79
C LEU A 156 13.95 -9.60 -1.28
N LEU A 157 13.11 -10.52 -0.79
CA LEU A 157 12.95 -10.76 0.64
C LEU A 157 14.24 -11.30 1.26
N GLU A 158 14.94 -12.20 0.56
CA GLU A 158 16.26 -12.67 0.96
C GLU A 158 17.28 -11.53 1.01
N GLU A 159 17.27 -10.63 0.02
CA GLU A 159 18.15 -9.46 0.02
C GLU A 159 17.79 -8.48 1.15
N ALA A 160 16.50 -8.27 1.44
CA ALA A 160 16.04 -7.45 2.56
C ALA A 160 16.58 -7.95 3.90
N GLN A 161 16.61 -9.28 4.08
CA GLN A 161 17.16 -9.93 5.28
C GLN A 161 18.67 -9.76 5.43
N LYS A 162 19.39 -9.60 4.30
CA LYS A 162 20.84 -9.37 4.27
C LYS A 162 21.23 -7.90 4.43
N LEU A 163 20.28 -6.95 4.35
CA LEU A 163 20.57 -5.52 4.53
C LEU A 163 21.10 -5.18 5.92
N GLY A 164 20.78 -5.99 6.93
CA GLY A 164 21.22 -5.79 8.30
C GLY A 164 20.53 -4.65 9.04
N LEU A 165 19.54 -3.97 8.42
CA LEU A 165 18.75 -2.88 9.04
C LEU A 165 17.76 -3.38 10.09
N GLY A 166 17.25 -4.61 9.90
CA GLY A 166 16.29 -5.26 10.78
C GLY A 166 15.03 -4.46 11.11
N ALA A 167 14.40 -4.84 12.22
CA ALA A 167 13.25 -4.15 12.77
C ALA A 167 13.73 -2.92 13.55
N GLN A 168 14.08 -1.85 12.82
CA GLN A 168 14.56 -0.54 13.29
C GLN A 168 16.01 -0.50 13.80
N PHE A 169 16.46 -1.49 14.58
CA PHE A 169 17.75 -1.45 15.30
C PHE A 169 18.71 -2.57 14.90
N GLY A 170 18.76 -2.90 13.61
CA GLY A 170 19.62 -3.94 13.09
C GLY A 170 19.01 -5.34 13.14
N GLY A 171 19.53 -6.23 12.29
CA GLY A 171 19.11 -7.63 12.23
C GLY A 171 18.37 -8.01 10.94
N LYS A 172 17.56 -9.08 11.01
CA LYS A 172 16.97 -9.76 9.86
C LYS A 172 15.66 -9.14 9.36
N TYR A 173 14.79 -8.73 10.27
CA TYR A 173 13.38 -8.43 9.97
C TYR A 173 13.17 -7.00 9.47
N PHE A 174 13.80 -6.64 8.34
CA PHE A 174 13.55 -5.36 7.68
C PHE A 174 12.19 -5.34 6.96
N ALA A 175 11.80 -6.47 6.38
CA ALA A 175 10.52 -6.69 5.73
C ALA A 175 9.81 -7.91 6.35
N HIS A 176 8.49 -7.80 6.53
CA HIS A 176 7.61 -8.94 6.73
C HIS A 176 7.55 -9.77 5.45
N ASP A 177 7.23 -9.11 4.34
CA ASP A 177 7.16 -9.70 3.00
C ASP A 177 7.33 -8.63 1.91
N ILE A 178 7.34 -9.09 0.66
CA ILE A 178 7.43 -8.24 -0.53
C ILE A 178 6.33 -8.63 -1.51
N ARG A 179 5.76 -7.63 -2.20
CA ARG A 179 4.92 -7.79 -3.39
C ARG A 179 5.57 -7.16 -4.60
N VAL A 180 5.63 -7.87 -5.72
CA VAL A 180 6.18 -7.36 -6.97
C VAL A 180 5.13 -7.49 -8.07
N ILE A 181 4.61 -6.36 -8.54
CA ILE A 181 3.59 -6.34 -9.60
C ILE A 181 4.22 -5.84 -10.89
N ARG A 182 4.06 -6.61 -11.96
CA ARG A 182 4.48 -6.22 -13.31
C ARG A 182 3.26 -5.78 -14.11
N LEU A 183 3.32 -4.56 -14.64
CA LEU A 183 2.28 -3.95 -15.47
C LEU A 183 2.71 -3.79 -16.93
N PRO A 184 1.79 -3.68 -17.91
CA PRO A 184 2.14 -3.23 -19.25
C PRO A 184 2.74 -1.81 -19.22
N ARG A 185 3.45 -1.41 -20.27
CA ARG A 185 4.08 -0.07 -20.36
C ARG A 185 4.14 0.39 -21.81
N HIS A 186 4.10 1.70 -22.02
CA HIS A 186 4.45 2.28 -23.31
C HIS A 186 5.90 1.94 -23.70
N GLY A 187 6.19 1.75 -24.99
CA GLY A 187 7.50 1.32 -25.47
C GLY A 187 8.65 2.20 -24.99
N ALA A 188 8.41 3.51 -24.93
CA ALA A 188 9.37 4.55 -24.51
C ALA A 188 9.41 4.79 -22.99
N SER A 189 8.63 4.10 -22.18
CA SER A 189 8.47 4.40 -20.74
C SER A 189 8.70 3.16 -19.89
N CYS A 190 9.24 3.33 -18.69
CA CYS A 190 9.28 2.28 -17.68
C CYS A 190 9.21 2.90 -16.26
N PRO A 191 8.03 3.36 -15.81
CA PRO A 191 7.88 3.82 -14.44
C PRO A 191 8.09 2.65 -13.49
N VAL A 192 8.87 2.88 -12.43
CA VAL A 192 9.08 1.93 -11.34
C VAL A 192 8.69 2.59 -10.04
N GLY A 193 7.75 1.97 -9.33
CA GLY A 193 7.25 2.45 -8.06
C GLY A 193 7.71 1.56 -6.92
N MET A 194 7.96 2.17 -5.77
CA MET A 194 8.27 1.49 -4.52
C MET A 194 7.46 2.12 -3.39
N GLY A 195 6.91 1.31 -2.50
CA GLY A 195 6.17 1.78 -1.34
C GLY A 195 6.13 0.73 -0.23
N VAL A 196 5.61 1.11 0.94
CA VAL A 196 5.55 0.22 2.11
C VAL A 196 4.23 0.33 2.86
N SER A 197 3.75 -0.75 3.46
CA SER A 197 2.97 -0.69 4.70
C SER A 197 3.91 -0.80 5.89
N CYS A 198 3.67 0.01 6.92
CA CYS A 198 4.50 0.07 8.13
C CYS A 198 3.95 -0.84 9.23
N SER A 199 4.58 -0.85 10.41
CA SER A 199 4.04 -1.58 11.58
C SER A 199 2.60 -1.21 11.93
N ALA A 200 2.14 -0.01 11.58
CA ALA A 200 0.72 0.35 11.64
C ALA A 200 0.01 -0.07 10.33
N ASP A 201 0.03 -1.37 10.04
CA ASP A 201 -0.64 -1.95 8.88
C ASP A 201 -2.16 -1.94 9.08
N ARG A 202 -2.82 -0.95 8.47
CA ARG A 202 -4.23 -0.62 8.76
C ARG A 202 -5.00 -0.48 7.46
N ASN A 203 -5.49 -1.60 6.98
CA ASN A 203 -6.44 -1.68 5.88
C ASN A 203 -7.54 -2.69 6.21
N ILE A 204 -8.71 -2.51 5.61
CA ILE A 204 -9.85 -3.43 5.81
C ILE A 204 -10.69 -3.49 4.54
N LYS A 205 -11.04 -4.71 4.12
CA LYS A 205 -11.98 -4.96 3.04
C LYS A 205 -13.41 -4.93 3.57
N ALA A 206 -14.32 -4.36 2.80
CA ALA A 206 -15.74 -4.41 3.10
C ALA A 206 -16.54 -4.57 1.82
N LYS A 207 -17.76 -5.08 1.92
CA LYS A 207 -18.68 -5.12 0.80
C LYS A 207 -20.14 -4.96 1.23
N ILE A 208 -20.95 -4.46 0.31
CA ILE A 208 -22.40 -4.39 0.44
C ILE A 208 -22.99 -5.21 -0.69
N ASN A 209 -23.87 -6.16 -0.37
CA ASN A 209 -24.60 -6.95 -1.35
C ASN A 209 -26.05 -7.15 -0.89
N ARG A 210 -26.82 -8.00 -1.58
CA ARG A 210 -28.24 -8.24 -1.26
C ARG A 210 -28.49 -8.81 0.13
N GLU A 211 -27.48 -9.44 0.72
CA GLU A 211 -27.57 -10.09 2.04
C GLU A 211 -27.23 -9.13 3.18
N GLY A 212 -26.57 -8.00 2.89
CA GLY A 212 -26.28 -6.96 3.87
C GLY A 212 -24.90 -6.32 3.70
N ILE A 213 -24.36 -5.86 4.84
CA ILE A 213 -23.08 -5.19 4.96
C ILE A 213 -22.08 -6.15 5.60
N TRP A 214 -20.96 -6.35 4.93
CA TRP A 214 -19.90 -7.25 5.33
C TRP A 214 -18.61 -6.47 5.54
N ILE A 215 -17.93 -6.78 6.64
CA ILE A 215 -16.62 -6.21 6.97
C ILE A 215 -15.65 -7.36 7.21
N GLU A 216 -14.43 -7.22 6.72
CA GLU A 216 -13.36 -8.19 6.94
C GLU A 216 -13.13 -8.40 8.44
N LYS A 217 -13.01 -9.67 8.83
CA LYS A 217 -12.75 -10.05 10.21
C LYS A 217 -11.26 -9.93 10.48
N LEU A 218 -10.88 -9.04 11.40
CA LEU A 218 -9.51 -8.92 11.92
C LEU A 218 -9.32 -9.82 13.16
N GLU A 219 -8.07 -9.98 13.59
CA GLU A 219 -7.74 -10.68 14.83
C GLU A 219 -8.18 -9.85 16.05
N HIS A 220 -8.99 -10.45 16.93
CA HIS A 220 -9.51 -9.81 18.15
C HIS A 220 -8.76 -10.22 19.43
N ASN A 221 -7.93 -11.27 19.36
CA ASN A 221 -7.09 -11.76 20.43
C ASN A 221 -5.60 -11.75 20.01
N PRO A 222 -4.97 -10.56 19.87
CA PRO A 222 -3.58 -10.46 19.46
C PRO A 222 -2.61 -11.12 20.46
N ALA A 223 -3.02 -11.30 21.72
CA ALA A 223 -2.21 -11.96 22.74
C ALA A 223 -1.89 -13.43 22.40
N SER A 224 -2.69 -14.08 21.55
CA SER A 224 -2.42 -15.43 21.05
C SER A 224 -1.13 -15.53 20.21
N THR A 225 -0.65 -14.40 19.67
CA THR A 225 0.59 -14.34 18.88
C THR A 225 1.85 -14.15 19.73
N PHE A 226 1.69 -13.89 21.04
CA PHE A 226 2.83 -13.73 21.94
C PHE A 226 3.44 -15.09 22.27
N HIS A 227 4.73 -15.24 21.99
CA HIS A 227 5.52 -16.35 22.50
C HIS A 227 6.01 -16.03 23.91
N GLU A 228 6.12 -17.05 24.78
CA GLU A 228 6.78 -16.90 26.09
C GLU A 228 8.18 -16.32 25.89
N LEU A 229 8.38 -15.09 26.34
CA LEU A 229 9.69 -14.49 26.44
C LEU A 229 10.47 -15.25 27.51
N ARG A 230 11.30 -16.20 27.10
CA ARG A 230 12.35 -16.74 27.97
C ARG A 230 13.26 -15.56 28.35
N ARG A 231 13.10 -15.05 29.57
CA ARG A 231 14.08 -14.15 30.18
C ARG A 231 15.45 -14.83 30.08
N ARG A 232 16.36 -14.22 29.34
CA ARG A 232 17.79 -14.53 29.44
C ARG A 232 18.37 -13.82 30.64
#